data_AF-G9YIK8-F1
#
_entry.id   AF-G9YIK8-F1
#
_cell.length_a   1.000
_cell.length_b   1.000
_cell.length_c   1.000
_cell.angle_alpha   90.00
_cell.angle_beta   90.00
_cell.angle_gamma   90.00
#
_symmetry.space_group_name_H-M   'P 1'
#
loop_
_entity.id
_entity.type
_entity.pdbx_description
1 polymer ?
#
loop_
_entity_poly.entity_id
_entity_poly.type
_entity_poly.pdbx_seq_one_letter_code
_entity_poly.pdbx_strand_id
1 'polypeptide(L)' 'MVVLSFQSPSKQCGLTIDYFITSKALDGRLKKAEIYTAVEGSDHCPVGLIID' A
#
# COMPACT_ATOMS: atom_id res chain seq x y z
N MET A 1 5.89 5.96 8.94
CA MET A 1 4.54 5.46 8.62
C MET A 1 4.19 5.93 7.23
N VAL A 2 4.16 5.02 6.27
CA VAL A 2 3.75 5.30 4.89
C VAL A 2 2.33 4.80 4.74
N VAL A 3 1.42 5.71 4.41
CA VAL A 3 -0.01 5.44 4.23
C VAL A 3 -0.28 5.25 2.74
N LEU A 4 -0.85 4.10 2.37
CA LEU A 4 -1.35 3.85 1.03
C LEU A 4 -2.88 3.77 1.07
N SER A 5 -3.54 4.65 0.33
CA SER A 5 -5.00 4.66 0.22
C SER A 5 -5.40 4.17 -1.16
N PHE A 6 -6.15 3.08 -1.22
CA PHE A 6 -6.77 2.61 -2.44
C PHE A 6 -8.29 2.71 -2.35
N GLN A 7 -8.93 3.13 -3.44
CA GLN A 7 -10.38 3.05 -3.59
C GLN A 7 -10.67 2.04 -4.69
N SER A 8 -11.26 0.91 -4.31
CA SER A 8 -11.75 -0.06 -5.29
C SER A 8 -12.82 0.58 -6.19
N PRO A 9 -12.81 0.32 -7.51
CA PRO A 9 -13.80 0.86 -8.43
C PRO A 9 -15.23 0.33 -8.20
N SER A 10 -15.39 -0.76 -7.44
CA SER A 10 -16.72 -1.23 -7.02
C SER A 10 -17.23 -0.34 -5.87
N LYS A 11 -18.42 0.26 -6.08
CA LYS A 11 -19.13 1.22 -5.20
C LYS A 11 -19.43 0.74 -3.76
N GLN A 12 -18.88 -0.40 -3.33
CA GLN A 12 -19.20 -1.03 -2.07
C GLN A 12 -17.97 -1.73 -1.48
N CYS A 13 -16.92 -0.96 -1.17
CA CYS A 13 -15.88 -1.44 -0.27
C CYS A 13 -15.45 -0.28 0.61
N GLY A 14 -15.51 -0.49 1.93
CA GLY A 14 -14.97 0.46 2.89
C GLY A 14 -13.50 0.75 2.57
N LEU A 15 -13.03 1.97 2.88
CA LEU A 15 -11.63 2.36 2.71
C LEU A 15 -10.72 1.24 3.23
N THR A 16 -10.11 0.47 2.33
CA THR A 16 -9.05 -0.45 2.70
C THR A 16 -7.80 0.41 2.77
N ILE A 17 -7.36 0.68 3.99
CA ILE A 17 -6.17 1.49 4.20
C ILE A 17 -5.04 0.55 4.57
N ASP A 18 -4.14 0.36 3.61
CA ASP A 18 -2.96 -0.47 3.75
C ASP A 18 -1.78 0.41 4.16
N TYR A 19 -1.00 -0.03 5.14
CA TYR A 19 0.05 0.79 5.74
C TYR A 19 1.36 0.03 5.86
N PHE A 20 2.46 0.73 5.61
CA PHE A 20 3.79 0.29 6.03
C PHE A 20 4.25 1.12 7.23
N ILE A 21 4.45 0.44 8.36
CA ILE A 21 5.03 1.05 9.55
C ILE A 21 6.53 0.72 9.58
N THR A 22 7.35 1.76 9.53
CA THR A 22 8.81 1.67 9.51
C THR A 22 9.40 2.41 10.71
N SER A 23 10.59 2.01 11.13
CA SER A 23 11.38 2.78 12.10
C SER A 23 11.96 4.05 11.43
N LYS A 24 12.16 5.12 12.19
CA LYS A 24 12.77 6.38 11.69
C LYS A 24 14.14 6.16 11.04
N ALA A 25 14.87 5.14 11.47
CA ALA A 25 16.17 4.79 10.91
C ALA A 25 16.10 4.36 9.43
N LEU A 26 14.91 3.98 8.93
CA LEU A 26 14.71 3.56 7.55
C LEU A 26 14.31 4.70 6.62
N ASP A 27 13.99 5.90 7.13
CA ASP A 27 13.44 7.00 6.32
C ASP A 27 14.33 7.37 5.12
N GLY A 28 15.66 7.35 5.30
CA GLY A 28 16.62 7.62 4.21
C GLY A 28 16.77 6.50 3.18
N ARG A 29 16.16 5.33 3.41
CA ARG A 29 16.19 4.17 2.51
C ARG A 29 14.85 3.93 1.81
N LEU A 30 13.79 4.65 2.19
CA LEU A 30 12.46 4.47 1.58
C LEU A 30 12.45 5.13 0.19
N LYS A 31 12.24 4.35 -0.87
CA LYS A 31 12.22 4.85 -2.25
C LYS A 31 10.81 5.13 -2.76
N LYS A 32 9.93 4.14 -2.62
CA LYS A 32 8.59 4.20 -3.21
C LYS A 32 7.64 3.26 -2.49
N ALA A 33 6.37 3.60 -2.48
CA ALA A 33 5.30 2.74 -2.03
C ALA A 33 4.23 2.67 -3.13
N GLU A 34 3.71 1.47 -3.40
CA GLU A 34 2.84 1.19 -4.55
C GLU A 34 1.68 0.29 -4.17
N ILE A 35 0.57 0.43 -4.90
CA ILE A 35 -0.61 -0.42 -4.78
C ILE A 35 -0.75 -1.17 -6.11
N TYR A 36 -0.77 -2.50 -6.08
CA TYR A 36 -0.83 -3.34 -7.26
C TYR A 36 -2.28 -3.69 -7.60
N THR A 37 -2.98 -2.73 -8.19
CA THR A 37 -4.44 -2.81 -8.47
C THR A 37 -4.82 -3.78 -9.61
N ALA A 38 -3.83 -4.29 -10.34
CA ALA A 38 -4.02 -5.24 -11.43
C ALA A 38 -3.80 -6.69 -11.00
N VAL A 39 -3.41 -6.93 -9.75
CA VAL A 39 -3.22 -8.28 -9.20
C VAL A 39 -4.53 -8.73 -8.60
N GLU A 40 -5.18 -9.67 -9.30
CA GLU A 40 -6.46 -10.25 -8.93
C GLU A 40 -6.27 -11.57 -8.15
N GLY A 41 -7.33 -12.05 -7.49
CA GLY A 41 -7.34 -13.34 -6.79
C GLY A 41 -7.47 -13.26 -5.27
N SER A 42 -7.59 -12.04 -4.72
CA SER A 42 -7.94 -11.77 -3.33
C SER A 42 -8.83 -10.52 -3.25
N ASP A 43 -9.64 -10.39 -2.21
CA ASP A 43 -10.46 -9.20 -1.95
C ASP A 43 -9.63 -7.97 -1.52
N HIS A 44 -8.31 -8.15 -1.37
CA HIS A 44 -7.35 -7.10 -1.05
C HIS A 44 -6.29 -6.97 -2.15
N CYS A 45 -6.07 -5.74 -2.60
CA CYS A 45 -4.95 -5.44 -3.51
C CYS A 45 -3.62 -5.54 -2.76
N PRO A 46 -2.59 -6.19 -3.32
CA PRO A 46 -1.27 -6.19 -2.72
C PRO A 46 -0.67 -4.77 -2.68
N VAL A 47 0.09 -4.48 -1.63
CA VAL A 47 0.89 -3.26 -1.51
C VAL A 47 2.37 -3.57 -1.47
N GLY A 48 3.19 -2.67 -2.02
CA GLY A 48 4.65 -2.80 -2.07
C GLY A 48 5.37 -1.60 -1.47
N LEU A 49 6.50 -1.85 -0.81
CA LEU A 49 7.45 -0.84 -0.35
C LEU A 49 8.82 -1.16 -0.93
N ILE A 50 9.35 -0.25 -1.74
CA ILE A 50 10.68 -0.33 -2.34
C ILE A 50 11.65 0.43 -1.43
N ILE A 51 12.72 -0.25 -1.02
CA ILE A 51 13.79 0.30 -0.18
C ILE A 51 15.17 0.11 -0.84
N ASP A 52 16.16 0.92 -0.44
CA ASP A 52 17.60 0.67 -0.72
C ASP A 52 18.10 -0.63 -0.11
#